data_AF-A0AAJ6A6B2-F1
#
_entry.id   AF-A0AAJ6A6B2-F1
#
_cell.length_a   1.000
_cell.length_b   1.000
_cell.length_c   1.000
_cell.angle_alpha   90.00
_cell.angle_beta   90.00
_cell.angle_gamma   90.00
#
_symmetry.space_group_name_H-M   'P 1'
#
loop_
_entity.id
_entity.type
_entity.pdbx_description
1 polymer ?
#
loop_
_entity_poly.entity_id
_entity_poly.type
_entity_poly.pdbx_seq_one_letter_code
_entity_poly.pdbx_strand_id
1 'polypeptide(L)'
;MALLIRAKDMLKRITGVSTPWFGVSWNPPTSDRDAVRKFLAFLEDRRALFNPLPAEVEDDVISSIHMIRAECTTAVGALSEKAPGVAHVRAIGAACRRFLDEPYPTFDDIMERRRDPYFDRDESHGRLRRGTHPAGFFTALGELRAFVGIQIAMLSSLYEIDIHGDLVRILPPLMDE
;
A
#
# COMPACT_ATOMS: atom_id res chain seq x y z
N MET A 1 18.71 10.28 0.47
CA MET A 1 17.85 11.49 0.39
C MET A 1 16.58 11.16 1.16
N ALA A 2 16.30 11.82 2.28
CA ALA A 2 15.10 11.53 3.06
C ALA A 2 13.88 12.09 2.32
N LEU A 3 12.99 11.21 1.84
CA LEU A 3 11.70 11.60 1.28
C LEU A 3 10.76 11.97 2.44
N LEU A 4 10.06 13.09 2.30
CA LEU A 4 9.07 13.58 3.28
C LEU A 4 7.93 14.27 2.54
N ILE A 5 6.70 13.88 2.84
CA ILE A 5 5.51 14.61 2.43
C ILE A 5 4.75 15.05 3.65
N ARG A 6 4.43 16.35 3.71
CA ARG A 6 3.67 16.91 4.81
C ARG A 6 2.19 16.57 4.65
N ALA A 7 1.51 16.29 5.75
CA ALA A 7 0.09 15.95 5.75
C ALA A 7 -0.78 17.00 5.05
N LYS A 8 -0.45 18.28 5.23
CA LYS A 8 -1.15 19.42 4.60
C LYS A 8 -1.10 19.41 3.07
N ASP A 9 -0.08 18.79 2.48
CA ASP A 9 0.09 18.69 1.03
C ASP A 9 -0.62 17.44 0.47
N MET A 10 -1.09 16.55 1.34
CA MET A 10 -1.72 15.28 0.96
C MET A 10 -3.12 15.47 0.37
N LEU A 11 -3.92 16.38 0.92
CA LEU A 11 -5.27 16.67 0.41
C LEU A 11 -5.25 17.10 -1.06
N LYS A 12 -4.28 17.93 -1.43
CA LYS A 12 -4.08 18.37 -2.83
C LYS A 12 -3.83 17.19 -3.77
N ARG A 13 -3.15 16.13 -3.32
CA ARG A 13 -2.89 14.92 -4.11
C ARG A 13 -4.12 14.04 -4.31
N ILE A 14 -5.10 14.12 -3.40
CA ILE A 14 -6.29 13.25 -3.43
C ILE A 14 -7.44 13.95 -4.15
N THR A 15 -7.65 15.25 -3.90
CA THR A 15 -8.87 15.96 -4.32
C THR A 15 -8.59 17.25 -5.09
N GLY A 16 -7.34 17.70 -5.20
CA GLY A 16 -7.00 19.05 -5.69
C GLY A 16 -7.38 20.19 -4.74
N VAL A 17 -8.05 19.90 -3.62
CA VAL A 17 -8.55 20.89 -2.65
C VAL A 17 -7.69 20.83 -1.37
N SER A 18 -7.42 21.97 -0.74
CA SER A 18 -6.55 22.04 0.45
C SER A 18 -7.26 21.81 1.80
N THR A 19 -8.59 21.72 1.80
CA THR A 19 -9.41 21.52 3.01
C THR A 19 -10.01 20.12 3.06
N PRO A 20 -9.92 19.39 4.18
CA PRO A 20 -10.55 18.08 4.33
C PRO A 20 -12.08 18.21 4.19
N TRP A 21 -12.72 17.22 3.55
CA TRP A 21 -14.19 17.12 3.48
C TRP A 21 -14.82 16.62 4.80
N PHE A 22 -14.00 16.25 5.78
CA PHE A 22 -14.48 16.02 7.13
C PHE A 22 -14.76 17.36 7.82
N GLY A 23 -15.81 17.41 8.65
CA GLY A 23 -16.29 18.64 9.25
C GLY A 23 -15.15 19.46 9.85
N VAL A 24 -15.14 20.77 9.58
CA VAL A 24 -14.13 21.76 10.00
C VAL A 24 -13.86 21.76 11.52
N SER A 25 -14.68 21.06 12.31
CA SER A 25 -14.56 20.90 13.76
C SER A 25 -13.96 19.58 14.24
N TRP A 26 -13.59 18.63 13.36
CA TRP A 26 -13.02 17.36 13.81
C TRP A 26 -11.56 17.50 14.22
N ASN A 27 -11.29 17.33 15.52
CA ASN A 27 -9.94 17.24 16.06
C ASN A 27 -9.72 15.81 16.59
N PRO A 28 -8.81 15.01 16.00
CA PRO A 28 -8.63 13.62 16.39
C PRO A 28 -8.14 13.53 17.85
N PRO A 29 -8.72 12.63 18.67
CA PRO A 29 -8.20 12.36 20.01
C PRO A 29 -6.72 11.97 19.97
N THR A 30 -5.95 12.39 20.97
CA THR A 30 -4.49 12.12 21.04
C THR A 30 -4.18 10.63 20.96
N SER A 31 -5.01 9.77 21.56
CA SER A 31 -4.87 8.31 21.49
C SER A 31 -5.01 7.77 20.07
N ASP A 32 -6.00 8.25 19.32
CA ASP A 32 -6.25 7.81 17.96
C ASP A 32 -5.14 8.30 17.02
N ARG A 33 -4.73 9.55 17.17
CA ARG A 33 -3.58 10.10 16.44
C ARG A 33 -2.31 9.32 16.72
N ASP A 34 -2.06 8.93 17.97
CA ASP A 34 -0.89 8.16 18.33
C ASP A 34 -0.92 6.73 17.77
N ALA A 35 -2.10 6.10 17.75
CA ALA A 35 -2.31 4.80 17.12
C ALA A 35 -2.04 4.85 15.60
N VAL A 36 -2.59 5.85 14.89
CA VAL A 36 -2.33 6.02 13.45
C VAL A 36 -0.86 6.32 13.19
N ARG A 37 -0.22 7.16 14.01
CA ARG A 37 1.21 7.48 13.87
C ARG A 37 2.09 6.24 13.99
N LYS A 38 1.81 5.38 14.97
CA LYS A 38 2.52 4.10 15.15
C LYS A 38 2.29 3.16 13.97
N PHE A 39 1.04 3.07 13.51
CA PHE A 39 0.69 2.28 12.34
C PHE A 39 1.43 2.73 11.08
N LEU A 40 1.45 4.04 10.79
CA LEU A 40 2.16 4.60 9.65
C LEU A 40 3.68 4.36 9.76
N ALA A 41 4.27 4.58 10.93
CA ALA A 41 5.68 4.29 11.17
C ALA A 41 6.03 2.81 10.97
N PHE A 42 5.12 1.90 11.31
CA PHE A 42 5.28 0.47 11.00
C PHE A 42 5.30 0.21 9.49
N LEU A 43 4.43 0.88 8.72
CA LEU A 43 4.37 0.73 7.26
C LEU A 43 5.60 1.27 6.54
N GLU A 44 6.30 2.25 7.11
CA GLU A 44 7.53 2.82 6.55
C GLU A 44 8.66 1.79 6.36
N ASP A 45 8.61 0.67 7.10
CA ASP A 45 9.58 -0.44 6.99
C ASP A 45 8.98 -1.67 6.26
N ARG A 46 7.88 -1.52 5.53
CA ARG A 46 7.24 -2.62 4.78
C ARG A 46 7.63 -2.59 3.33
N ARG A 47 8.72 -3.30 3.00
CA ARG A 47 9.31 -3.38 1.67
C ARG A 47 8.31 -3.72 0.57
N ALA A 48 7.32 -4.59 0.83
CA ALA A 48 6.29 -4.95 -0.15
C ALA A 48 5.50 -3.74 -0.67
N LEU A 49 5.50 -2.61 0.04
CA LEU A 49 4.83 -1.39 -0.41
C LEU A 49 5.66 -0.61 -1.42
N PHE A 50 6.99 -0.53 -1.31
CA PHE A 50 7.77 0.45 -2.09
C PHE A 50 9.04 -0.08 -2.75
N ASN A 51 9.39 -1.34 -2.52
CA ASN A 51 10.57 -1.95 -3.11
C ASN A 51 10.38 -2.10 -4.64
N PRO A 52 11.43 -1.83 -5.45
CA PRO A 52 11.32 -1.92 -6.90
C PRO A 52 11.10 -3.37 -7.34
N LEU A 53 10.30 -3.59 -8.40
CA LEU A 53 9.94 -4.92 -8.91
C LEU A 53 11.14 -5.87 -9.11
N PRO A 54 12.30 -5.42 -9.63
CA PRO A 54 13.47 -6.28 -9.78
C PRO A 54 14.14 -6.70 -8.46
N ALA A 55 13.74 -6.17 -7.31
CA ALA A 55 14.23 -6.54 -6.00
C ALA A 55 13.20 -7.34 -5.19
N GLU A 56 12.05 -7.69 -5.80
CA GLU A 56 11.02 -8.45 -5.12
C GLU A 56 11.30 -9.95 -5.15
N VAL A 57 11.01 -10.58 -4.01
CA VAL A 57 10.96 -12.02 -3.79
C VAL A 57 9.57 -12.31 -3.24
N GLU A 58 8.87 -13.26 -3.85
CA GLU A 58 7.47 -13.57 -3.55
C GLU A 58 7.25 -13.88 -2.06
N ASP A 59 8.12 -14.70 -1.46
CA ASP A 59 8.01 -15.07 -0.05
C ASP A 59 8.17 -13.86 0.88
N ASP A 60 9.08 -12.94 0.57
CA ASP A 60 9.28 -11.71 1.35
C ASP A 60 8.09 -10.75 1.20
N VAL A 61 7.52 -10.66 -0.01
CA VAL A 61 6.30 -9.89 -0.27
C VAL A 61 5.13 -10.46 0.53
N ILE A 62 4.88 -11.77 0.43
CA ILE A 62 3.81 -12.47 1.15
C ILE A 62 3.98 -12.30 2.66
N SER A 63 5.21 -12.48 3.18
CA SER A 63 5.53 -12.29 4.59
C SER A 63 5.22 -10.86 5.05
N SER A 64 5.70 -9.85 4.31
CA SER A 64 5.41 -8.45 4.60
C SER A 64 3.92 -8.14 4.59
N ILE A 65 3.13 -8.73 3.68
CA ILE A 65 1.68 -8.53 3.60
C ILE A 65 0.95 -9.19 4.77
N HIS A 66 1.39 -10.36 5.22
CA HIS A 66 0.89 -10.96 6.46
C HIS A 66 1.15 -10.06 7.68
N MET A 67 2.35 -9.47 7.78
CA MET A 67 2.68 -8.54 8.86
C MET A 67 1.81 -7.27 8.82
N ILE A 68 1.58 -6.69 7.63
CA ILE A 68 0.66 -5.54 7.47
C ILE A 68 -0.75 -5.92 7.92
N ARG A 69 -1.26 -7.06 7.48
CA ARG A 69 -2.60 -7.53 7.86
C ARG A 69 -2.76 -7.69 9.37
N ALA A 70 -1.75 -8.24 10.04
CA ALA A 70 -1.74 -8.38 11.49
C ALA A 70 -1.74 -7.01 12.18
N GLU A 71 -0.89 -6.10 11.72
CA GLU A 71 -0.82 -4.75 12.28
C GLU A 71 -2.12 -3.96 12.06
N CYS A 72 -2.81 -4.14 10.93
CA CYS A 72 -4.14 -3.56 10.73
C CYS A 72 -5.14 -4.00 11.81
N THR A 73 -5.08 -5.25 12.26
CA THR A 73 -5.93 -5.73 13.36
C THR A 73 -5.56 -5.07 14.68
N THR A 74 -4.26 -4.95 14.98
CA THR A 74 -3.76 -4.24 16.16
C THR A 74 -4.20 -2.77 16.17
N ALA A 75 -4.00 -2.06 15.07
CA ALA A 75 -4.35 -0.65 14.94
C ALA A 75 -5.87 -0.42 15.06
N VAL A 76 -6.70 -1.27 14.45
CA VAL A 76 -8.17 -1.19 14.62
C VAL A 76 -8.59 -1.38 16.08
N GLY A 77 -7.92 -2.26 16.84
CA GLY A 77 -8.20 -2.45 18.26
C GLY A 77 -7.76 -1.29 19.16
N ALA A 78 -6.81 -0.47 18.70
CA ALA A 78 -6.30 0.69 19.43
C ALA A 78 -7.08 1.98 19.14
N LEU A 79 -7.75 2.07 17.98
CA LEU A 79 -8.56 3.21 17.59
C LEU A 79 -9.91 3.22 18.31
N SER A 80 -10.43 4.42 18.60
CA SER A 80 -11.81 4.55 19.06
C SER A 80 -12.80 4.00 18.02
N GLU A 81 -13.89 3.38 18.47
CA GLU A 81 -14.81 2.61 17.63
C GLU A 81 -15.36 3.40 16.42
N LYS A 82 -15.60 4.70 16.63
CA LYS A 82 -16.15 5.62 15.62
C LYS A 82 -15.08 6.49 14.95
N ALA A 83 -13.80 6.23 15.19
CA ALA A 83 -12.73 6.98 14.56
C ALA A 83 -12.77 6.78 13.04
N PRO A 84 -12.71 7.86 12.23
CA PRO A 84 -12.73 7.75 10.77
C PRO A 84 -11.58 6.89 10.22
N GLY A 85 -10.43 6.84 10.93
CA GLY A 85 -9.30 5.98 10.56
C GLY A 85 -9.60 4.48 10.57
N VAL A 86 -10.61 4.01 11.33
CA VAL A 86 -10.96 2.58 11.38
C VAL A 86 -11.34 2.05 10.01
N ALA A 87 -12.09 2.82 9.22
CA ALA A 87 -12.50 2.42 7.88
C ALA A 87 -11.29 2.23 6.95
N HIS A 88 -10.34 3.17 6.98
CA HIS A 88 -9.13 3.12 6.16
C HIS A 88 -8.19 1.99 6.56
N VAL A 89 -7.95 1.77 7.86
CA VAL A 89 -7.12 0.64 8.32
C VAL A 89 -7.76 -0.70 7.98
N ARG A 90 -9.09 -0.83 8.12
CA ARG A 90 -9.83 -2.03 7.68
C ARG A 90 -9.74 -2.24 6.18
N ALA A 91 -9.81 -1.19 5.37
CA ALA A 91 -9.66 -1.26 3.93
C ALA A 91 -8.27 -1.78 3.53
N ILE A 92 -7.19 -1.31 4.16
CA ILE A 92 -5.83 -1.83 3.95
C ILE A 92 -5.78 -3.33 4.31
N GLY A 93 -6.32 -3.72 5.47
CA GLY A 93 -6.36 -5.12 5.89
C GLY A 93 -7.17 -6.02 4.95
N ALA A 94 -8.26 -5.51 4.36
CA ALA A 94 -9.05 -6.20 3.36
C ALA A 94 -8.29 -6.37 2.03
N ALA A 95 -7.60 -5.33 1.57
CA ALA A 95 -6.75 -5.41 0.38
C ALA A 95 -5.61 -6.42 0.56
N CYS A 96 -5.01 -6.50 1.75
CA CYS A 96 -4.01 -7.53 2.07
C CYS A 96 -4.60 -8.95 1.98
N ARG A 97 -5.82 -9.18 2.49
CA ARG A 97 -6.51 -10.48 2.36
C ARG A 97 -6.77 -10.82 0.91
N ARG A 98 -7.31 -9.88 0.15
CA ARG A 98 -7.56 -10.05 -1.29
C ARG A 98 -6.28 -10.47 -2.03
N PHE A 99 -5.15 -9.80 -1.77
CA PHE A 99 -3.87 -10.18 -2.38
C PHE A 99 -3.41 -11.60 -2.02
N LEU A 100 -3.67 -12.05 -0.79
CA LEU A 100 -3.23 -13.37 -0.29
C LEU A 100 -4.16 -14.51 -0.71
N ASP A 101 -5.46 -14.24 -0.82
CA ASP A 101 -6.50 -15.27 -0.93
C ASP A 101 -7.09 -15.37 -2.35
N GLU A 102 -7.08 -14.30 -3.15
CA GLU A 102 -7.62 -14.30 -4.53
C GLU A 102 -6.56 -14.73 -5.55
N PRO A 103 -6.95 -15.45 -6.62
CA PRO A 103 -6.04 -15.76 -7.71
C PRO A 103 -5.58 -14.46 -8.40
N TYR A 104 -4.30 -14.42 -8.78
CA TYR A 104 -3.77 -13.28 -9.52
C TYR A 104 -4.40 -13.18 -10.92
N PRO A 105 -4.49 -11.97 -11.48
CA PRO A 105 -4.98 -11.78 -12.84
C PRO A 105 -4.22 -12.66 -13.83
N THR A 106 -4.97 -13.40 -14.63
CA THR A 106 -4.43 -14.15 -15.76
C THR A 106 -4.36 -13.21 -16.95
N PHE A 107 -3.19 -13.16 -17.57
CA PHE A 107 -3.04 -12.50 -18.86
C PHE A 107 -2.99 -13.60 -19.91
N ASP A 108 -3.85 -13.51 -20.93
CA ASP A 108 -3.70 -14.33 -22.13
C ASP A 108 -2.41 -13.85 -22.80
N ASP A 109 -1.31 -14.49 -22.43
CA ASP A 109 0.01 -14.07 -22.86
C ASP A 109 0.10 -14.19 -24.38
N ILE A 110 0.21 -13.05 -25.06
CA ILE A 110 0.69 -13.00 -26.45
C ILE A 110 2.08 -13.68 -26.53
N MET A 111 2.81 -13.72 -25.41
CA MET A 111 4.06 -14.47 -25.20
C MET A 111 3.89 -15.99 -25.28
N GLU A 112 2.80 -16.59 -24.78
CA GLU A 112 2.52 -18.03 -24.96
C GLU A 112 2.22 -18.37 -26.42
N ARG A 113 1.58 -17.45 -27.17
CA ARG A 113 1.35 -17.63 -28.62
C ARG A 113 2.62 -17.54 -29.45
N ARG A 114 3.68 -16.93 -28.92
CA ARG A 114 4.96 -16.75 -29.60
C ARG A 114 6.09 -17.21 -28.68
N ARG A 115 6.04 -18.50 -28.32
CA ARG A 115 7.09 -19.21 -27.60
C ARG A 115 8.41 -19.08 -28.38
N ASP A 116 9.18 -18.05 -28.05
CA ASP A 116 10.51 -17.83 -28.64
C ASP A 116 11.51 -18.70 -27.85
N PRO A 117 12.08 -19.74 -28.47
CA PRO A 117 13.00 -20.65 -27.80
C PRO A 117 14.30 -19.97 -27.32
N TYR A 118 14.56 -18.70 -27.71
CA TYR A 118 15.67 -17.91 -27.19
C TYR A 118 15.33 -17.07 -25.94
N PHE A 119 14.04 -16.82 -25.66
CA PHE A 119 13.57 -16.19 -24.41
C PHE A 119 13.29 -17.20 -23.29
N ASP A 120 13.21 -18.50 -23.61
CA ASP A 120 13.03 -19.61 -22.66
C ASP A 120 14.29 -19.91 -21.81
N ARG A 121 15.32 -19.05 -21.84
CA ARG A 121 16.38 -19.07 -20.83
C ARG A 121 15.81 -18.52 -19.53
N ASP A 122 15.16 -19.40 -18.78
CA ASP A 122 15.17 -19.55 -17.33
C ASP A 122 15.90 -18.45 -16.52
N GLU A 123 15.46 -17.20 -16.65
CA GLU A 123 15.95 -16.06 -15.85
C GLU A 123 15.05 -15.80 -14.63
N SER A 124 14.07 -16.68 -14.37
CA SER A 124 13.32 -16.73 -13.12
C SER A 124 14.19 -17.32 -12.01
N HIS A 125 15.31 -16.65 -11.71
CA HIS A 125 16.22 -16.98 -10.62
C HIS A 125 15.47 -16.93 -9.27
N GLY A 126 14.77 -17.99 -8.86
CA GLY A 126 14.30 -18.27 -7.49
C GLY A 126 13.42 -17.22 -6.80
N ARG A 127 12.98 -16.15 -7.47
CA ARG A 127 12.25 -15.04 -6.85
C ARG A 127 10.77 -15.27 -6.71
N LEU A 128 10.17 -15.98 -7.66
CA LEU A 128 8.77 -16.38 -7.62
C LEU A 128 8.67 -17.89 -7.44
N ARG A 129 7.63 -18.33 -6.75
CA ARG A 129 7.31 -19.74 -6.56
C ARG A 129 7.00 -20.37 -7.91
N ARG A 130 7.31 -21.66 -8.03
CA ARG A 130 6.99 -22.44 -9.23
C ARG A 130 5.48 -22.42 -9.46
N GLY A 131 5.07 -21.94 -10.64
CA GLY A 131 3.66 -21.83 -11.03
C GLY A 131 3.03 -20.46 -10.78
N THR A 132 3.73 -19.52 -10.12
CA THR A 132 3.26 -18.14 -10.02
C THR A 132 3.51 -17.41 -11.34
N HIS A 133 2.45 -16.88 -11.95
CA HIS A 133 2.56 -16.09 -13.17
C HIS A 133 3.16 -14.70 -12.87
N PRO A 134 4.35 -14.33 -13.39
CA PRO A 134 5.03 -13.10 -13.00
C PRO A 134 4.20 -11.83 -13.26
N ALA A 135 3.59 -11.73 -14.44
CA ALA A 135 2.77 -10.56 -14.78
C ALA A 135 1.54 -10.44 -13.89
N GLY A 136 0.91 -11.58 -13.54
CA GLY A 136 -0.23 -11.64 -12.62
C GLY A 136 0.13 -11.13 -11.22
N PHE A 137 1.20 -11.69 -10.66
CA PHE A 137 1.70 -11.33 -9.34
C PHE A 137 2.06 -9.84 -9.23
N PHE A 138 2.84 -9.32 -10.18
CA PHE A 138 3.25 -7.91 -10.13
C PHE A 138 2.12 -6.93 -10.41
N THR A 139 1.13 -7.31 -11.23
CA THR A 139 -0.09 -6.51 -11.42
C THR A 139 -0.88 -6.43 -10.11
N ALA A 140 -1.12 -7.57 -9.46
CA ALA A 140 -1.81 -7.60 -8.17
C ALA A 140 -1.05 -6.79 -7.09
N LEU A 141 0.28 -6.86 -7.09
CA LEU A 141 1.11 -6.10 -6.16
C LEU A 141 1.03 -4.59 -6.45
N GLY A 142 1.03 -4.20 -7.71
CA GLY A 142 0.82 -2.81 -8.13
C GLY A 142 -0.55 -2.27 -7.71
N GLU A 143 -1.61 -3.07 -7.89
CA GLU A 143 -2.97 -2.72 -7.46
C GLU A 143 -3.04 -2.53 -5.94
N LEU A 144 -2.46 -3.47 -5.17
CA LEU A 144 -2.36 -3.37 -3.71
C LEU A 144 -1.66 -2.07 -3.30
N ARG A 145 -0.50 -1.76 -3.91
CA ARG A 145 0.28 -0.54 -3.60
C ARG A 145 -0.50 0.73 -3.88
N ALA A 146 -1.15 0.81 -5.04
CA ALA A 146 -1.96 1.98 -5.41
C ALA A 146 -3.12 2.17 -4.42
N PHE A 147 -3.84 1.10 -4.11
CA PHE A 147 -4.96 1.16 -3.17
C PHE A 147 -4.51 1.54 -1.76
N VAL A 148 -3.46 0.90 -1.24
CA VAL A 148 -2.90 1.20 0.09
C VAL A 148 -2.36 2.63 0.15
N GLY A 149 -1.71 3.10 -0.91
CA GLY A 149 -1.24 4.48 -1.03
C GLY A 149 -2.33 5.52 -0.84
N ILE A 150 -3.52 5.29 -1.43
CA ILE A 150 -4.70 6.15 -1.23
C ILE A 150 -5.15 6.12 0.24
N GLN A 151 -5.21 4.95 0.87
CA GLN A 151 -5.64 4.84 2.27
C GLN A 151 -4.65 5.50 3.24
N ILE A 152 -3.34 5.38 2.98
CA ILE A 152 -2.30 6.08 3.75
C ILE A 152 -2.43 7.59 3.59
N ALA A 153 -2.67 8.06 2.36
CA ALA A 153 -2.87 9.48 2.09
C ALA A 153 -4.09 10.02 2.88
N MET A 154 -5.20 9.28 2.92
CA MET A 154 -6.37 9.62 3.72
C MET A 154 -6.05 9.66 5.23
N LEU A 155 -5.36 8.65 5.76
CA LEU A 155 -4.96 8.60 7.18
C LEU A 155 -4.01 9.75 7.55
N SER A 156 -3.01 10.01 6.73
CA SER A 156 -2.06 11.13 6.89
C SER A 156 -2.81 12.47 6.96
N SER A 157 -3.76 12.69 6.05
CA SER A 157 -4.57 13.90 6.03
C SER A 157 -5.51 14.01 7.24
N LEU A 158 -6.19 12.93 7.62
CA LEU A 158 -7.19 12.95 8.70
C LEU A 158 -6.58 13.19 10.08
N TYR A 159 -5.35 12.73 10.29
CA TYR A 159 -4.69 12.77 11.59
C TYR A 159 -3.51 13.76 11.64
N GLU A 160 -3.28 14.49 10.54
CA GLU A 160 -2.18 15.44 10.38
C GLU A 160 -0.82 14.81 10.74
N ILE A 161 -0.51 13.68 10.09
CA ILE A 161 0.73 12.94 10.28
C ILE A 161 1.53 12.96 8.99
N ASP A 162 2.75 13.50 9.05
CA ASP A 162 3.67 13.51 7.92
C ASP A 162 4.15 12.09 7.58
N ILE A 163 4.41 11.84 6.29
CA ILE A 163 4.88 10.54 5.80
C ILE A 163 6.36 10.64 5.46
N HIS A 164 7.16 9.70 5.97
CA HIS A 164 8.60 9.66 5.77
C HIS A 164 9.04 8.48 4.90
N GLY A 165 10.27 8.57 4.39
CA GLY A 165 10.97 7.46 3.77
C GLY A 165 10.36 7.00 2.44
N ASP A 166 10.58 5.74 2.09
CA ASP A 166 10.17 5.20 0.79
C ASP A 166 8.66 4.95 0.69
N LEU A 167 7.92 5.04 1.81
CA LEU A 167 6.45 4.97 1.79
C LEU A 167 5.84 6.09 0.93
N VAL A 168 6.56 7.20 0.76
CA VAL A 168 6.19 8.29 -0.14
C VAL A 168 5.97 7.83 -1.58
N ARG A 169 6.64 6.76 -2.03
CA ARG A 169 6.62 6.31 -3.43
C ARG A 169 5.29 5.73 -3.89
N ILE A 170 4.45 5.27 -2.97
CA ILE A 170 3.12 4.73 -3.29
C ILE A 170 2.00 5.76 -3.14
N LEU A 171 2.31 6.95 -2.65
CA LEU A 171 1.31 7.98 -2.46
C LEU A 171 0.80 8.46 -3.83
N PRO A 172 -0.48 8.87 -3.91
CA PRO A 172 -1.02 9.45 -5.14
C PRO A 172 -0.14 10.60 -5.65
N PRO A 173 0.01 10.75 -6.97
CA PRO A 173 0.71 11.89 -7.55
C PRO A 173 0.01 13.20 -7.16
N LEU A 174 0.71 14.32 -7.33
CA LEU A 174 0.02 15.60 -7.32
C LEU A 174 -0.95 15.62 -8.49
N MET A 175 -2.20 16.00 -8.23
CA MET A 175 -3.10 16.34 -9.32
C MET A 175 -2.66 17.71 -9.83
N ASP A 176 -2.20 17.75 -11.08
CA ASP A 176 -1.97 19.02 -11.78
C ASP A 176 -3.34 19.65 -12.09
N GLU A 177 -3.44 20.99 -11.95
CA GLU A 177 -4.65 21.78 -12.25
C GLU A 177 -4.98 21.81 -13.75
#